data_AF-A0A4Q6GLT4-F1
#
_entry.id   AF-A0A4Q6GLT4-F1
#
_cell.length_a   1.000
_cell.length_b   1.000
_cell.length_c   1.000
_cell.angle_alpha   90.00
_cell.angle_beta   90.00
_cell.angle_gamma   90.00
#
_symmetry.space_group_name_H-M   'P 1'
#
loop_
_entity.id
_entity.type
_entity.pdbx_description
1 polymer ?
#
loop_
_entity_poly.entity_id
_entity_poly.type
_entity_poly.pdbx_seq_one_letter_code
_entity_poly.pdbx_strand_id
1 'polypeptide(L)'
;MAAKSSRWAAFPHEAKGYAYAGDALKKAWPALHAGDNEPYPDAKRAQALLDAAGKAAKGLDADALAGKLQAAWRAFHHGDFQAAFEAGEALGPLGASVAVKALGIHATYLVDDEAEKLKRFEQAGKLAEAAIKVLPDEANSHYRHAFALGRYSQGLSIAKALKQGIAGKVREALDTTLELAPKHAEAHTALALY
;
A
#
# COMPACT_ATOMS: atom_id res chain seq x y z
N MET A 1 13.10 -28.04 -8.92
CA MET A 1 11.73 -27.89 -8.37
C MET A 1 11.33 -26.43 -8.53
N ALA A 2 10.49 -26.11 -9.52
CA ALA A 2 9.97 -24.76 -9.69
C ALA A 2 9.15 -24.40 -8.44
N ALA A 3 9.43 -23.25 -7.83
CA ALA A 3 8.65 -22.75 -6.71
C ALA A 3 7.20 -22.60 -7.17
N LYS A 4 6.28 -23.39 -6.59
CA LYS A 4 4.84 -23.14 -6.73
C LYS A 4 4.61 -21.74 -6.20
N SER A 5 4.19 -20.81 -7.06
CA SER A 5 3.63 -19.54 -6.58
C SER A 5 2.57 -19.89 -5.55
N SER A 6 2.71 -19.40 -4.31
CA SER A 6 1.68 -19.58 -3.30
C SER A 6 0.38 -19.05 -3.90
N ARG A 7 -0.60 -19.93 -4.10
CA ARG A 7 -1.91 -19.55 -4.62
C ARG A 7 -2.48 -18.53 -3.63
N TRP A 8 -2.80 -17.32 -4.08
CA TRP A 8 -3.39 -16.32 -3.19
C TRP A 8 -4.69 -16.87 -2.61
N ALA A 9 -4.74 -17.04 -1.29
CA ALA A 9 -5.97 -17.40 -0.61
C ALA A 9 -7.03 -16.32 -0.85
N ALA A 10 -8.23 -16.74 -1.24
CA ALA A 10 -9.35 -15.83 -1.46
C ALA A 10 -9.89 -15.31 -0.13
N PHE A 11 -10.44 -14.10 -0.13
CA PHE A 11 -11.17 -13.57 1.01
C PHE A 11 -12.43 -14.41 1.24
N PRO A 12 -12.66 -14.94 2.46
CA PRO A 12 -13.68 -15.97 2.69
C PRO A 12 -15.09 -15.41 2.96
N HIS A 13 -15.25 -14.09 3.02
CA HIS A 13 -16.52 -13.44 3.38
C HIS A 13 -17.23 -12.81 2.18
N GLU A 14 -18.54 -12.64 2.31
CA GLU A 14 -19.37 -11.96 1.32
C GLU A 14 -18.95 -10.49 1.19
N ALA A 15 -18.74 -10.03 -0.05
CA ALA A 15 -18.23 -8.70 -0.34
C ALA A 15 -19.09 -7.87 -1.31
N LYS A 16 -20.32 -8.30 -1.63
CA LYS A 16 -21.14 -7.58 -2.66
C LYS A 16 -21.45 -6.15 -2.24
N GLY A 17 -21.60 -5.91 -0.93
CA GLY A 17 -21.76 -4.56 -0.36
C GLY A 17 -20.56 -3.64 -0.57
N TYR A 18 -19.41 -4.18 -0.95
CA TYR A 18 -18.13 -3.47 -1.13
C TYR A 18 -17.69 -3.39 -2.61
N ALA A 19 -18.59 -3.67 -3.57
CA ALA A 19 -18.27 -3.60 -4.99
C ALA A 19 -17.99 -2.18 -5.50
N TYR A 20 -18.60 -1.16 -4.87
CA TYR A 20 -18.38 0.27 -5.14
C TYR A 20 -18.32 0.68 -6.63
N ALA A 21 -19.26 0.19 -7.44
CA ALA A 21 -19.34 0.49 -8.87
C ALA A 21 -19.57 1.99 -9.16
N GLY A 22 -18.97 2.49 -10.25
CA GLY A 22 -19.10 3.89 -10.68
C GLY A 22 -18.73 4.89 -9.58
N ASP A 23 -19.64 5.86 -9.35
CA ASP A 23 -19.49 6.93 -8.36
C ASP A 23 -19.60 6.46 -6.90
N ALA A 24 -20.04 5.22 -6.65
CA ALA A 24 -20.16 4.71 -5.28
C ALA A 24 -18.82 4.70 -4.55
N LEU A 25 -17.72 4.39 -5.25
CA LEU A 25 -16.37 4.46 -4.68
C LEU A 25 -16.05 5.87 -4.18
N LYS A 26 -16.29 6.89 -5.01
CA LYS A 26 -16.02 8.29 -4.66
C LYS A 26 -16.82 8.74 -3.45
N LYS A 27 -18.09 8.35 -3.37
CA LYS A 27 -18.98 8.66 -2.24
C LYS A 27 -18.53 7.99 -0.94
N ALA A 28 -18.07 6.75 -1.01
CA ALA A 28 -17.59 5.99 0.15
C ALA A 28 -16.17 6.36 0.58
N TRP A 29 -15.39 7.01 -0.30
CA TRP A 29 -13.97 7.26 -0.12
C TRP A 29 -13.58 7.90 1.22
N PRO A 30 -14.26 8.98 1.70
CA PRO A 30 -13.89 9.60 2.96
C PRO A 30 -13.99 8.66 4.16
N ALA A 31 -14.93 7.70 4.12
CA ALA A 31 -15.08 6.69 5.18
C ALA A 31 -14.04 5.58 5.04
N LEU A 32 -13.81 5.10 3.81
CA LEU A 32 -12.84 4.02 3.52
C LEU A 32 -11.39 4.42 3.84
N HIS A 33 -11.07 5.70 3.69
CA HIS A 33 -9.72 6.26 3.85
C HIS A 33 -9.64 7.33 4.96
N ALA A 34 -10.54 7.25 5.95
CA ALA A 34 -10.49 8.12 7.13
C ALA A 34 -9.19 7.90 7.94
N GLY A 35 -8.66 6.69 7.93
CA GLY A 35 -7.48 6.29 8.71
C GLY A 35 -6.15 6.68 8.07
N ASP A 36 -6.02 6.50 6.75
CA ASP A 36 -4.77 6.74 5.99
C ASP A 36 -4.78 8.01 5.15
N ASN A 37 -5.92 8.72 5.09
CA ASN A 37 -6.11 9.94 4.31
C ASN A 37 -5.66 9.80 2.85
N GLU A 38 -5.73 8.60 2.27
CA GLU A 38 -5.43 8.38 0.86
C GLU A 38 -6.31 9.29 0.00
N PRO A 39 -5.75 10.12 -0.90
CA PRO A 39 -6.56 10.97 -1.77
C PRO A 39 -7.33 10.16 -2.81
N TYR A 40 -8.56 10.57 -3.13
CA TYR A 40 -9.34 9.91 -4.18
C TYR A 40 -8.63 10.08 -5.54
N PRO A 41 -8.39 8.99 -6.29
CA PRO A 41 -7.69 9.05 -7.57
C PRO A 41 -8.62 9.51 -8.70
N ASP A 42 -8.97 10.79 -8.72
CA ASP A 42 -9.54 11.45 -9.90
C ASP A 42 -8.45 11.92 -10.87
N ALA A 43 -8.85 12.45 -12.03
CA ALA A 43 -7.92 12.91 -13.06
C ALA A 43 -6.95 14.00 -12.56
N LYS A 44 -7.44 14.93 -11.72
CA LYS A 44 -6.60 16.00 -11.15
C LYS A 44 -5.54 15.41 -10.21
N ARG A 45 -5.93 14.47 -9.36
CA ARG A 45 -5.02 13.78 -8.46
C ARG A 45 -4.01 12.93 -9.22
N ALA A 46 -4.47 12.19 -10.23
CA ALA A 46 -3.60 11.40 -11.09
C ALA A 46 -2.58 12.28 -11.82
N GLN A 47 -2.99 13.43 -12.36
CA GLN A 47 -2.06 14.38 -12.97
C GLN A 47 -0.98 14.85 -12.00
N ALA A 48 -1.35 15.20 -10.76
CA ALA A 48 -0.37 15.59 -9.74
C ALA A 48 0.65 14.49 -9.44
N LEU A 49 0.22 13.22 -9.43
CA LEU A 49 1.12 12.07 -9.27
C LEU A 49 2.04 11.89 -10.48
N LEU A 50 1.53 12.05 -11.71
CA LEU A 50 2.34 12.00 -12.92
C LEU A 50 3.41 13.10 -12.93
N ASP A 51 3.03 14.32 -12.54
CA ASP A 51 3.93 15.46 -12.47
C ASP A 51 5.04 15.22 -11.44
N ALA A 52 4.69 14.72 -10.25
CA ALA A 52 5.65 14.36 -9.19
C ALA A 52 6.60 13.23 -9.63
N ALA A 53 6.07 12.20 -10.29
CA ALA A 53 6.87 11.06 -10.75
C ALA A 53 7.77 11.38 -11.96
N GLY A 54 7.46 12.44 -12.71
CA GLY A 54 8.24 12.90 -13.85
C GLY A 54 8.52 11.80 -14.88
N LYS A 55 9.79 11.50 -15.13
CA LYS A 55 10.19 10.47 -16.12
C LYS A 55 9.72 9.06 -15.76
N ALA A 56 9.49 8.77 -14.48
CA ALA A 56 9.01 7.45 -14.04
C ALA A 56 7.56 7.18 -14.48
N ALA A 57 6.81 8.23 -14.83
CA ALA A 57 5.41 8.16 -15.27
C ALA A 57 5.23 8.20 -16.80
N LYS A 58 6.32 8.11 -17.57
CA LYS A 58 6.30 8.33 -19.02
C LYS A 58 5.32 7.37 -19.72
N GLY A 59 4.40 7.94 -20.50
CA GLY A 59 3.45 7.19 -21.33
C GLY A 59 2.12 6.87 -20.66
N LEU A 60 1.89 7.37 -19.44
CA LEU A 60 0.58 7.33 -18.78
C LEU A 60 -0.13 8.66 -18.97
N ASP A 61 -1.44 8.61 -19.27
CA ASP A 61 -2.33 9.75 -19.17
C ASP A 61 -3.08 9.75 -17.83
N ALA A 62 -3.51 10.93 -17.38
CA ALA A 62 -4.12 11.11 -16.07
C ALA A 62 -5.45 10.36 -15.92
N ASP A 63 -6.28 10.31 -16.96
CA ASP A 63 -7.58 9.64 -16.92
C ASP A 63 -7.40 8.11 -16.84
N ALA A 64 -6.47 7.55 -17.61
CA ALA A 64 -6.14 6.13 -17.54
C ALA A 64 -5.50 5.75 -16.21
N LEU A 65 -4.60 6.58 -15.66
CA LEU A 65 -4.04 6.35 -14.33
C LEU A 65 -5.13 6.39 -13.26
N ALA A 66 -5.99 7.41 -13.28
CA ALA A 66 -7.13 7.53 -12.36
C ALA A 66 -8.02 6.28 -12.43
N GLY A 67 -8.42 5.87 -13.64
CA GLY A 67 -9.24 4.68 -13.86
C GLY A 67 -8.60 3.39 -13.33
N LYS A 68 -7.30 3.19 -13.59
CA LYS A 68 -6.55 2.02 -13.09
C LYS A 68 -6.43 2.01 -11.57
N LEU A 69 -6.13 3.15 -10.94
CA LEU A 69 -6.07 3.26 -9.49
C LEU A 69 -7.43 3.03 -8.84
N GLN A 70 -8.50 3.60 -9.38
CA GLN A 70 -9.86 3.34 -8.88
C GLN A 70 -10.23 1.85 -9.01
N ALA A 71 -9.86 1.18 -10.11
CA ALA A 71 -10.10 -0.24 -10.28
C ALA A 71 -9.31 -1.09 -9.25
N ALA A 72 -8.04 -0.76 -9.01
CA ALA A 72 -7.23 -1.43 -8.01
C ALA A 72 -7.79 -1.24 -6.59
N TRP A 73 -8.24 -0.04 -6.24
CA TRP A 73 -8.87 0.22 -4.96
C TRP A 73 -10.24 -0.46 -4.82
N ARG A 74 -11.05 -0.56 -5.88
CA ARG A 74 -12.28 -1.38 -5.85
C ARG A 74 -11.96 -2.84 -5.56
N ALA A 75 -10.96 -3.42 -6.24
CA ALA A 75 -10.52 -4.78 -5.97
C ALA A 75 -10.07 -4.94 -4.51
N PHE A 76 -9.30 -4.00 -3.98
CA PHE A 76 -8.86 -4.03 -2.58
C PHE A 76 -10.06 -4.03 -1.61
N HIS A 77 -10.99 -3.09 -1.78
CA HIS A 77 -12.15 -2.95 -0.91
C HIS A 77 -13.13 -4.13 -1.03
N HIS A 78 -13.19 -4.78 -2.19
CA HIS A 78 -13.97 -5.99 -2.42
C HIS A 78 -13.29 -7.27 -1.87
N GLY A 79 -12.03 -7.18 -1.39
CA GLY A 79 -11.28 -8.33 -0.87
C GLY A 79 -10.54 -9.13 -1.96
N ASP A 80 -10.52 -8.67 -3.20
CA ASP A 80 -9.77 -9.25 -4.31
C ASP A 80 -8.30 -8.82 -4.25
N PHE A 81 -7.62 -9.19 -3.16
CA PHE A 81 -6.28 -8.68 -2.83
C PHE A 81 -5.22 -9.00 -3.90
N GLN A 82 -5.31 -10.15 -4.56
CA GLN A 82 -4.41 -10.48 -5.66
C GLN A 82 -4.58 -9.49 -6.82
N ALA A 83 -5.81 -9.25 -7.25
CA ALA A 83 -6.10 -8.33 -8.35
C ALA A 83 -5.70 -6.89 -8.00
N ALA A 84 -5.95 -6.46 -6.76
CA ALA A 84 -5.53 -5.15 -6.27
C ALA A 84 -4.00 -5.01 -6.27
N PHE A 85 -3.30 -6.05 -5.81
CA PHE A 85 -1.84 -6.11 -5.79
C PHE A 85 -1.27 -6.04 -7.21
N GLU A 86 -1.70 -6.92 -8.11
CA GLU A 86 -1.21 -6.99 -9.49
C GLU A 86 -1.50 -5.69 -10.26
N ALA A 87 -2.69 -5.12 -10.08
CA ALA A 87 -3.05 -3.85 -10.71
C ALA A 87 -2.21 -2.68 -10.18
N GLY A 88 -1.93 -2.64 -8.88
CA GLY A 88 -1.07 -1.62 -8.27
C GLY A 88 0.40 -1.79 -8.66
N GLU A 89 0.93 -3.01 -8.62
CA GLU A 89 2.32 -3.32 -8.97
C GLU A 89 2.61 -2.99 -10.45
N ALA A 90 1.66 -3.24 -11.35
CA ALA A 90 1.77 -2.89 -12.77
C ALA A 90 1.91 -1.37 -13.03
N LEU A 91 1.51 -0.52 -12.07
CA LEU A 91 1.67 0.93 -12.13
C LEU A 91 2.99 1.42 -11.51
N GLY A 92 3.80 0.51 -10.96
CA GLY A 92 5.05 0.83 -10.27
C GLY A 92 4.82 1.78 -9.07
N PRO A 93 5.67 2.80 -8.89
CA PRO A 93 5.55 3.76 -7.78
C PRO A 93 4.17 4.41 -7.65
N LEU A 94 3.47 4.66 -8.76
CA LEU A 94 2.17 5.32 -8.78
C LEU A 94 1.04 4.44 -8.18
N GLY A 95 1.18 3.12 -8.24
CA GLY A 95 0.22 2.16 -7.67
C GLY A 95 0.72 1.48 -6.39
N ALA A 96 1.88 1.88 -5.88
CA ALA A 96 2.52 1.22 -4.75
C ALA A 96 1.66 1.26 -3.47
N SER A 97 0.89 2.34 -3.22
CA SER A 97 0.06 2.43 -2.01
C SER A 97 -0.96 1.29 -1.93
N VAL A 98 -1.77 1.09 -2.98
CA VAL A 98 -2.76 0.00 -3.02
C VAL A 98 -2.09 -1.37 -3.07
N ALA A 99 -0.98 -1.52 -3.79
CA ALA A 99 -0.25 -2.78 -3.87
C ALA A 99 0.29 -3.22 -2.50
N VAL A 100 0.95 -2.31 -1.78
CA VAL A 100 1.49 -2.59 -0.45
C VAL A 100 0.38 -2.88 0.55
N LYS A 101 -0.72 -2.11 0.52
CA LYS A 101 -1.87 -2.37 1.41
C LYS A 101 -2.47 -3.74 1.13
N ALA A 102 -2.73 -4.08 -0.14
CA ALA A 102 -3.30 -5.37 -0.53
C ALA A 102 -2.40 -6.55 -0.13
N LEU A 103 -1.10 -6.47 -0.44
CA LEU A 103 -0.13 -7.52 -0.11
C LEU A 103 0.01 -7.71 1.40
N GLY A 104 0.11 -6.62 2.16
CA GLY A 104 0.30 -6.70 3.59
C GLY A 104 -0.94 -7.14 4.36
N ILE A 105 -2.14 -6.70 3.96
CA ILE A 105 -3.41 -7.17 4.55
C ILE A 105 -3.62 -8.65 4.23
N HIS A 106 -3.41 -9.06 2.97
CA HIS A 106 -3.47 -10.48 2.59
C HIS A 106 -2.50 -11.34 3.39
N ALA A 107 -1.22 -10.93 3.48
CA ALA A 107 -0.21 -11.65 4.25
C ALA A 107 -0.56 -11.73 5.75
N THR A 108 -1.13 -10.67 6.31
CA THR A 108 -1.48 -10.63 7.74
C THR A 108 -2.61 -11.61 8.08
N TYR A 109 -3.64 -11.70 7.23
CA TYR A 109 -4.90 -12.36 7.59
C TYR A 109 -5.21 -13.64 6.82
N LEU A 110 -4.58 -13.87 5.67
CA LEU A 110 -4.95 -14.95 4.73
C LEU A 110 -3.78 -15.83 4.32
N VAL A 111 -2.58 -15.59 4.85
CA VAL A 111 -1.43 -16.48 4.68
C VAL A 111 -1.14 -17.13 6.02
N ASP A 112 -1.00 -18.45 6.07
CA ASP A 112 -0.65 -19.17 7.30
C ASP A 112 0.86 -19.41 7.43
N ASP A 113 1.55 -19.57 6.29
CA ASP A 113 2.99 -19.86 6.27
C ASP A 113 3.81 -18.61 6.64
N GLU A 114 4.50 -18.65 7.78
CA GLU A 114 5.27 -17.53 8.31
C GLU A 114 6.44 -17.10 7.39
N ALA A 115 7.06 -18.05 6.68
CA ALA A 115 8.14 -17.73 5.75
C ALA A 115 7.61 -16.98 4.52
N GLU A 116 6.42 -17.34 4.04
CA GLU A 116 5.72 -16.63 2.97
C GLU A 116 5.24 -15.24 3.42
N LYS A 117 4.68 -15.10 4.63
CA LYS A 117 4.36 -13.78 5.20
C LYS A 117 5.58 -12.87 5.20
N LEU A 118 6.70 -13.38 5.70
CA LEU A 118 7.94 -12.62 5.80
C LEU A 118 8.43 -12.15 4.42
N LYS A 119 8.40 -13.02 3.40
CA LYS A 119 8.73 -12.64 2.01
C LYS A 119 7.83 -11.55 1.45
N ARG A 120 6.52 -11.66 1.70
CA ARG A 120 5.52 -10.68 1.23
C ARG A 120 5.70 -9.32 1.89
N PHE A 121 5.99 -9.28 3.20
CA PHE A 121 6.31 -8.03 3.88
C PHE A 121 7.64 -7.43 3.41
N GLU A 122 8.64 -8.25 3.11
CA GLU A 122 9.89 -7.77 2.51
C GLU A 122 9.65 -7.16 1.11
N GLN A 123 8.83 -7.81 0.28
CA GLN A 123 8.43 -7.29 -1.03
C GLN A 123 7.67 -5.97 -0.90
N ALA A 124 6.70 -5.90 0.02
CA ALA A 124 5.96 -4.67 0.31
C ALA A 124 6.90 -3.52 0.71
N GLY A 125 7.91 -3.81 1.54
CA GLY A 125 8.92 -2.83 1.92
C GLY A 125 9.69 -2.29 0.71
N LYS A 126 10.13 -3.17 -0.20
CA LYS A 126 10.84 -2.77 -1.43
C LYS A 126 9.98 -1.93 -2.36
N LEU A 127 8.70 -2.26 -2.51
CA LEU A 127 7.76 -1.46 -3.31
C LEU A 127 7.57 -0.07 -2.72
N ALA A 128 7.40 0.04 -1.40
CA ALA A 128 7.28 1.31 -0.71
C ALA A 128 8.57 2.15 -0.78
N GLU A 129 9.75 1.54 -0.63
CA GLU A 129 11.04 2.23 -0.81
C GLU A 129 11.21 2.78 -2.24
N ALA A 130 10.76 2.05 -3.25
CA ALA A 130 10.74 2.53 -4.63
C ALA A 130 9.74 3.68 -4.80
N ALA A 131 8.60 3.63 -4.11
CA ALA A 131 7.61 4.70 -4.11
C ALA A 131 8.16 5.99 -3.50
N ILE A 132 8.79 5.93 -2.33
CA ILE A 132 9.39 7.11 -1.66
C ILE A 132 10.41 7.83 -2.57
N LYS A 133 11.22 7.08 -3.33
CA LYS A 133 12.21 7.68 -4.24
C LYS A 133 11.58 8.50 -5.37
N VAL A 134 10.36 8.16 -5.77
CA VAL A 134 9.67 8.79 -6.92
C VAL A 134 8.60 9.78 -6.45
N LEU A 135 7.99 9.52 -5.30
CA LEU A 135 6.90 10.26 -4.70
C LEU A 135 7.24 10.57 -3.23
N PRO A 136 8.31 11.35 -2.96
CA PRO A 136 8.77 11.63 -1.59
C PRO A 136 7.79 12.53 -0.82
N ASP A 137 6.98 13.33 -1.51
CA ASP A 137 6.01 14.23 -0.88
C ASP A 137 4.64 13.57 -0.67
N GLU A 138 4.53 12.27 -0.92
CA GLU A 138 3.32 11.50 -0.70
C GLU A 138 3.33 10.81 0.66
N ALA A 139 2.46 11.26 1.57
CA ALA A 139 2.36 10.72 2.93
C ALA A 139 2.21 9.19 2.93
N ASN A 140 1.39 8.65 2.02
CA ASN A 140 1.17 7.22 1.92
C ASN A 140 2.37 6.44 1.33
N SER A 141 3.31 7.06 0.61
CA SER A 141 4.57 6.38 0.24
C SER A 141 5.36 6.00 1.49
N HIS A 142 5.43 6.92 2.45
CA HIS A 142 6.11 6.72 3.73
C HIS A 142 5.33 5.81 4.67
N TYR A 143 4.03 6.04 4.83
CA TYR A 143 3.21 5.22 5.72
C TYR A 143 3.24 3.73 5.32
N ARG A 144 3.19 3.44 4.02
CA ARG A 144 3.24 2.07 3.50
C ARG A 144 4.60 1.41 3.75
N HIS A 145 5.69 2.19 3.76
CA HIS A 145 7.02 1.71 4.13
C HIS A 145 7.09 1.37 5.62
N ALA A 146 6.60 2.27 6.49
CA ALA A 146 6.49 2.01 7.93
C ALA A 146 5.64 0.77 8.22
N PHE A 147 4.47 0.65 7.59
CA PHE A 147 3.58 -0.49 7.71
C PHE A 147 4.27 -1.80 7.31
N ALA A 148 4.91 -1.83 6.12
CA ALA A 148 5.57 -3.04 5.62
C ALA A 148 6.76 -3.45 6.49
N LEU A 149 7.61 -2.50 6.88
CA LEU A 149 8.77 -2.78 7.74
C LEU A 149 8.37 -3.16 9.16
N GLY A 150 7.34 -2.52 9.72
CA GLY A 150 6.78 -2.88 11.03
C GLY A 150 6.35 -4.34 11.05
N ARG A 151 5.57 -4.76 10.04
CA ARG A 151 5.14 -6.17 9.88
C ARG A 151 6.29 -7.12 9.59
N TYR A 152 7.23 -6.73 8.73
CA TYR A 152 8.41 -7.53 8.43
C TYR A 152 9.24 -7.79 9.70
N SER A 153 9.41 -6.78 10.56
CA SER A 153 10.20 -6.91 11.79
C SER A 153 9.62 -7.90 12.79
N GLN A 154 8.30 -8.07 12.84
CA GLN A 154 7.63 -9.04 13.71
C GLN A 154 8.02 -10.49 13.39
N GLY A 155 8.40 -10.78 12.14
CA GLY A 155 8.89 -12.10 11.72
C GLY A 155 10.41 -12.27 11.77
N LEU A 156 11.16 -11.29 12.28
CA LEU A 156 12.62 -11.34 12.39
C LEU A 156 13.10 -11.60 13.82
N SER A 157 14.32 -12.13 13.95
CA SER A 157 15.04 -12.07 15.22
C SER A 157 15.46 -10.62 15.54
N ILE A 158 15.54 -10.29 16.83
CA ILE A 158 15.99 -8.99 17.33
C ILE A 158 17.34 -8.60 16.70
N ALA A 159 18.32 -9.52 16.68
CA ALA A 159 19.63 -9.26 16.11
C ALA A 159 19.57 -8.91 14.61
N LYS A 160 18.69 -9.56 13.83
CA LYS A 160 18.52 -9.26 12.40
C LYS A 160 17.81 -7.92 12.19
N ALA A 161 16.77 -7.63 12.99
CA ALA A 161 16.07 -6.35 12.94
C ALA A 161 16.98 -5.15 13.28
N LEU A 162 17.81 -5.29 14.33
CA LEU A 162 18.82 -4.29 14.72
C LEU A 162 19.87 -4.09 13.62
N LYS A 163 20.43 -5.18 13.07
CA LYS A 163 21.42 -5.10 11.99
C LYS A 163 20.88 -4.38 10.74
N GLN A 164 19.58 -4.49 10.48
CA GLN A 164 18.92 -3.85 9.33
C GLN A 164 18.43 -2.42 9.62
N GLY A 165 18.54 -1.96 10.87
CA GLY A 165 18.11 -0.62 11.29
C GLY A 165 16.61 -0.38 11.11
N ILE A 166 15.78 -1.44 11.15
CA ILE A 166 14.34 -1.34 10.83
C ILE A 166 13.64 -0.35 11.74
N ALA A 167 13.99 -0.37 13.02
CA ALA A 167 13.47 0.53 14.02
C ALA A 167 13.56 2.02 13.61
N GLY A 168 14.78 2.48 13.28
CA GLY A 168 15.00 3.86 12.85
C GLY A 168 14.21 4.22 11.60
N LYS A 169 14.17 3.31 10.61
CA LYS A 169 13.43 3.51 9.35
C LYS A 169 11.92 3.62 9.54
N VAL A 170 11.35 2.79 10.42
CA VAL A 170 9.91 2.86 10.74
C VAL A 170 9.57 4.19 11.40
N ARG A 171 10.38 4.64 12.37
CA ARG A 171 10.18 5.93 13.03
C ARG A 171 10.28 7.08 12.04
N GLU A 172 11.35 7.14 11.23
CA GLU A 172 11.55 8.16 10.21
C GLU A 172 10.36 8.23 9.24
N ALA A 173 9.91 7.09 8.72
CA ALA A 173 8.78 7.04 7.80
C ALA A 173 7.45 7.48 8.46
N LEU A 174 7.21 7.14 9.73
CA LEU A 174 6.02 7.61 10.46
C LEU A 174 6.08 9.11 10.74
N ASP A 175 7.23 9.63 11.16
CA ASP A 175 7.43 11.06 11.41
C ASP A 175 7.20 11.86 10.11
N THR A 176 7.80 11.46 8.98
CA THR A 176 7.55 12.09 7.68
C THR A 176 6.09 11.97 7.22
N THR A 177 5.44 10.84 7.48
CA THR A 177 3.99 10.69 7.20
C THR A 177 3.18 11.75 7.95
N LEU A 178 3.47 11.96 9.23
CA LEU A 178 2.74 12.89 10.08
C LEU A 178 3.09 14.36 9.81
N GLU A 179 4.29 14.65 9.31
CA GLU A 179 4.63 15.98 8.78
C GLU A 179 3.81 16.32 7.54
N LEU A 180 3.68 15.37 6.59
CA LEU A 180 2.92 15.55 5.35
C LEU A 180 1.40 15.49 5.57
N ALA A 181 0.93 14.65 6.50
CA ALA A 181 -0.48 14.45 6.82
C ALA A 181 -0.70 14.37 8.35
N PRO A 182 -0.75 15.52 9.06
CA PRO A 182 -0.88 15.54 10.52
C PRO A 182 -2.13 14.87 11.10
N LYS A 183 -3.16 14.63 10.27
CA LYS A 183 -4.42 13.97 10.64
C LYS A 183 -4.46 12.47 10.29
N HIS A 184 -3.34 11.88 9.88
CA HIS A 184 -3.25 10.48 9.48
C HIS A 184 -3.35 9.55 10.71
N ALA A 185 -4.58 9.15 11.05
CA ALA A 185 -4.89 8.41 12.28
C ALA A 185 -4.17 7.05 12.40
N GLU A 186 -3.97 6.36 11.28
CA GLU A 186 -3.24 5.09 11.27
C GLU A 186 -1.74 5.26 11.60
N ALA A 187 -1.14 6.40 11.25
CA ALA A 187 0.27 6.70 11.54
C ALA A 187 0.45 7.10 13.00
N HIS A 188 -0.47 7.89 13.56
CA HIS A 188 -0.52 8.16 15.00
C HIS A 188 -0.65 6.87 15.81
N THR A 189 -1.53 5.96 15.38
CA THR A 189 -1.72 4.66 16.04
C THR A 189 -0.46 3.81 15.96
N ALA A 190 0.17 3.74 14.78
CA ALA A 190 1.42 3.01 14.59
C ALA A 190 2.55 3.57 15.46
N LEU A 191 2.68 4.90 15.56
CA LEU A 191 3.70 5.55 16.38
C LEU A 191 3.49 5.32 17.88
N ALA A 192 2.24 5.24 18.35
CA ALA A 192 1.92 4.94 19.75
C ALA A 192 2.23 3.49 20.15
N LEU A 193 2.17 2.56 19.19
CA LEU A 193 2.48 1.14 19.38
C LEU A 193 3.97 0.83 19.22
N TYR A 194 4.73 1.76 18.62
CA TYR A 194 6.13 1.60 18.23
C TYR A 194 7.09 2.07 19.33
#